data_AF-A0A542LQU2-F1
#
_entry.id   AF-A0A542LQU2-F1
#
_cell.length_a   1.000
_cell.length_b   1.000
_cell.length_c   1.000
_cell.angle_alpha   90.00
_cell.angle_beta   90.00
_cell.angle_gamma   90.00
#
_symmetry.space_group_name_H-M   'P 1'
#
loop_
_entity.id
_entity.type
_entity.pdbx_description
1 polymer ?
#
loop_
_entity_poly.entity_id
_entity_poly.type
_entity_poly.pdbx_seq_one_letter_code
_entity_poly.pdbx_strand_id
1 'polypeptide(L)'
;MQNKFDENNCAVISALLEIKDECYFFEKRILGEDFYNTNCNKFDFLYYRSIYSSFRDVCDLPLFFLINEEISNAGGRDALRSVISQALESKSAASSTEPSEPLNPPRSARHFQDLEYLFVYQYNEVLASLILDFTVSAFSTFEFWINRLYEHICVDYQVALIDRRIEKISKEFQKYAKSPDEEKLAKATQKMLSQPGRFVSFPDKLNGILKSIDQEIYPRNIAEDREIVDFISKLRNTVHNLGIHRGPSISIIVGGAQHILLENKPKQSGTWIDHLKLISQLVEIYTGLLSSLKDTDTFVPAFIIPQVDYRRIEILTLTMSDFIHIDLRNQDDLEKINSYSNFLHTRFNLTYMQSKEFIGNLLRLEKKNFTPLDTYALLAKITPA
;
A
#
# COMPACT_ATOMS: atom_id res chain seq x y z
N MET A 1 -26.54 -25.83 -16.23
CA MET A 1 -25.10 -26.17 -16.23
C MET A 1 -24.46 -25.33 -15.16
N GLN A 2 -23.68 -25.93 -14.25
CA GLN A 2 -22.90 -25.17 -13.28
C GLN A 2 -21.73 -24.59 -14.07
N ASN A 3 -21.76 -23.28 -14.37
CA ASN A 3 -20.65 -22.64 -15.07
C ASN A 3 -19.41 -22.74 -14.17
N LYS A 4 -18.37 -23.40 -14.69
CA LYS A 4 -17.07 -23.52 -14.02
C LYS A 4 -16.37 -22.16 -14.10
N PHE A 5 -15.74 -21.73 -13.01
CA PHE A 5 -14.91 -20.52 -12.98
C PHE A 5 -13.75 -20.61 -13.97
N ASP A 6 -13.33 -19.47 -14.52
CA ASP A 6 -12.21 -19.37 -15.45
C ASP A 6 -10.88 -19.67 -14.72
N GLU A 7 -10.13 -20.64 -15.25
CA GLU A 7 -8.91 -21.13 -14.62
C GLU A 7 -7.79 -20.07 -14.60
N ASN A 8 -7.74 -19.18 -15.58
CA ASN A 8 -6.73 -18.12 -15.62
C ASN A 8 -7.06 -17.04 -14.58
N ASN A 9 -8.31 -16.59 -14.50
CA ASN A 9 -8.73 -15.63 -13.49
C ASN A 9 -8.53 -16.19 -12.07
N CYS A 10 -8.86 -17.47 -11.84
CA CYS A 10 -8.57 -18.15 -10.58
C CYS A 10 -7.07 -18.15 -10.24
N ALA A 11 -6.20 -18.39 -11.22
CA ALA A 11 -4.75 -18.38 -11.01
C ALA A 11 -4.22 -16.97 -10.69
N VAL A 12 -4.76 -15.92 -11.31
CA VAL A 12 -4.42 -14.52 -10.99
C VAL A 12 -4.91 -14.15 -9.58
N ILE A 13 -6.12 -14.58 -9.20
CA ILE A 13 -6.64 -14.41 -7.84
C ILE A 13 -5.71 -15.10 -6.83
N SER A 14 -5.29 -16.35 -7.08
CA SER A 14 -4.35 -17.07 -6.22
C SER A 14 -3.05 -16.30 -6.04
N ALA A 15 -2.44 -15.81 -7.12
CA ALA A 15 -1.20 -15.04 -7.05
C ALA A 15 -1.35 -13.73 -6.26
N LEU A 16 -2.49 -13.04 -6.36
CA LEU A 16 -2.78 -11.85 -5.54
C LEU A 16 -2.95 -12.18 -4.05
N LEU A 17 -3.59 -13.31 -3.74
CA LEU A 17 -3.73 -13.79 -2.35
C LEU A 17 -2.37 -14.19 -1.75
N GLU A 18 -1.51 -14.85 -2.53
CA GLU A 18 -0.15 -15.20 -2.13
C GLU A 18 0.66 -13.95 -1.72
N ILE A 19 0.54 -12.85 -2.47
CA ILE A 19 1.17 -11.56 -2.11
C ILE A 19 0.63 -11.05 -0.75
N LYS A 20 -0.68 -11.18 -0.51
CA LYS A 20 -1.27 -10.76 0.77
C LYS A 20 -0.78 -11.61 1.92
N ASP A 21 -0.69 -12.92 1.73
CA ASP A 21 -0.17 -13.87 2.72
C ASP A 21 1.30 -13.61 3.04
N GLU A 22 2.11 -13.33 2.03
CA GLU A 22 3.50 -12.91 2.19
C GLU A 22 3.62 -11.62 3.01
N CYS A 23 2.76 -10.63 2.74
CA CYS A 23 2.71 -9.41 3.53
C CYS A 23 2.30 -9.66 4.98
N TYR A 24 1.33 -10.53 5.24
CA TYR A 24 0.97 -10.92 6.62
C TYR A 24 2.13 -11.61 7.33
N PHE A 25 2.81 -12.54 6.64
CA PHE A 25 3.96 -13.24 7.17
C PHE A 25 5.08 -12.28 7.57
N PHE A 26 5.45 -11.36 6.68
CA PHE A 26 6.51 -10.40 6.97
C PHE A 26 6.10 -9.34 7.99
N GLU A 27 4.85 -8.87 8.00
CA GLU A 27 4.37 -7.96 9.03
C GLU A 27 4.53 -8.58 10.43
N LYS A 28 4.05 -9.82 10.61
CA LYS A 28 4.19 -10.56 11.86
C LYS A 28 5.65 -10.80 12.23
N ARG A 29 6.48 -11.21 11.26
CA ARG A 29 7.88 -11.57 11.50
C ARG A 29 8.79 -10.37 11.78
N ILE A 30 8.59 -9.26 11.07
CA ILE A 30 9.50 -8.11 11.07
C ILE A 30 9.01 -7.02 12.02
N LEU A 31 7.70 -6.74 12.03
CA LEU A 31 7.15 -5.70 12.91
C LEU A 31 6.72 -6.28 14.26
N GLY A 32 6.33 -7.55 14.29
CA GLY A 32 5.98 -8.27 15.50
C GLY A 32 4.50 -8.64 15.60
N GLU A 33 4.20 -9.54 16.54
CA GLU A 33 2.85 -10.09 16.76
C GLU A 33 1.82 -9.00 17.07
N ASP A 34 2.19 -8.02 17.89
CA ASP A 34 1.32 -6.93 18.36
C ASP A 34 0.77 -6.07 17.20
N PHE A 35 1.61 -5.75 16.22
CA PHE A 35 1.19 -4.98 15.04
C PHE A 35 0.32 -5.82 14.10
N TYR A 36 0.74 -7.06 13.85
CA TYR A 36 -0.01 -8.02 13.06
C TYR A 36 -1.42 -8.22 13.62
N ASN A 37 -1.53 -8.47 14.93
CA ASN A 37 -2.80 -8.68 15.61
C ASN A 37 -3.70 -7.46 15.49
N THR A 38 -3.17 -6.27 15.77
CA THR A 38 -3.94 -5.02 15.67
C THR A 38 -4.55 -4.84 14.28
N ASN A 39 -3.76 -5.05 13.22
CA ASN A 39 -4.25 -4.92 11.85
C ASN A 39 -5.25 -6.01 11.46
N CYS A 40 -5.01 -7.26 11.86
CA CYS A 40 -5.90 -8.39 11.59
C CYS A 40 -7.25 -8.28 12.30
N ASN A 41 -7.29 -7.64 13.48
CA ASN A 41 -8.52 -7.36 14.21
C ASN A 41 -9.42 -6.33 13.52
N LYS A 42 -8.91 -5.57 12.54
CA LYS A 42 -9.67 -4.58 11.74
C LYS A 42 -10.48 -3.60 12.59
N PHE A 43 -9.90 -3.12 13.69
CA PHE A 43 -10.52 -2.06 14.48
C PHE A 43 -10.74 -0.83 13.60
N ASP A 44 -11.94 -0.26 13.62
CA ASP A 44 -12.27 0.94 12.84
C ASP A 44 -11.64 2.23 13.42
N PHE A 45 -10.96 2.12 14.56
CA PHE A 45 -10.37 3.22 15.32
C PHE A 45 -8.85 3.08 15.57
N LEU A 46 -8.25 1.96 15.19
CA LEU A 46 -6.82 1.69 15.38
C LEU A 46 -6.31 0.79 14.26
N TYR A 47 -5.37 1.31 13.47
CA TYR A 47 -4.71 0.57 12.40
C TYR A 47 -3.27 1.06 12.22
N TYR A 48 -2.33 0.15 11.97
CA TYR A 48 -0.94 0.49 11.70
C TYR A 48 -0.65 0.36 10.21
N ARG A 49 -0.44 1.49 9.53
CA ARG A 49 0.04 1.47 8.15
C ARG A 49 1.52 1.08 8.13
N SER A 50 1.85 0.07 7.33
CA SER A 50 3.22 -0.35 7.03
C SER A 50 3.36 -0.58 5.52
N ILE A 51 4.55 -0.93 5.02
CA ILE A 51 4.65 -1.39 3.63
C ILE A 51 3.74 -2.60 3.40
N TYR A 52 3.71 -3.53 4.36
CA TYR A 52 2.99 -4.78 4.25
C TYR A 52 1.48 -4.53 4.17
N SER A 53 0.98 -3.72 5.09
CA SER A 53 -0.43 -3.37 5.13
C SER A 53 -0.84 -2.59 3.89
N SER A 54 -0.02 -1.63 3.45
CA SER A 54 -0.29 -0.82 2.26
C SER A 54 -0.26 -1.67 0.98
N PHE A 55 0.65 -2.62 0.86
CA PHE A 55 0.72 -3.51 -0.30
C PHE A 55 -0.48 -4.47 -0.35
N ARG A 56 -0.93 -4.98 0.81
CA ARG A 56 -2.18 -5.76 0.90
C ARG A 56 -3.39 -4.97 0.42
N ASP A 57 -3.48 -3.69 0.77
CA ASP A 57 -4.58 -2.81 0.37
C ASP A 57 -4.56 -2.59 -1.16
N VAL A 58 -3.36 -2.47 -1.76
CA VAL A 58 -3.21 -2.36 -3.23
C VAL A 58 -3.72 -3.60 -3.97
N CYS A 59 -3.66 -4.79 -3.36
CA CYS A 59 -4.22 -6.01 -3.93
C CYS A 59 -5.77 -6.06 -3.91
N ASP A 60 -6.44 -5.23 -3.11
CA ASP A 60 -7.90 -5.34 -2.93
C ASP A 60 -8.69 -4.98 -4.17
N LEU A 61 -8.30 -3.94 -4.91
CA LEU A 61 -9.00 -3.53 -6.12
C LEU A 61 -8.97 -4.63 -7.22
N PRO A 62 -7.81 -5.21 -7.59
CA PRO A 62 -7.81 -6.27 -8.59
C PRO A 62 -8.51 -7.55 -8.11
N LEU A 63 -8.40 -7.90 -6.81
CA LEU A 63 -9.16 -9.02 -6.25
C LEU A 63 -10.67 -8.79 -6.34
N PHE A 64 -11.14 -7.62 -5.92
CA PHE A 64 -12.55 -7.26 -5.99
C PHE A 64 -13.07 -7.34 -7.43
N PHE A 65 -12.32 -6.81 -8.39
CA PHE A 65 -12.70 -6.86 -9.80
C PHE A 65 -12.78 -8.30 -10.32
N LEU A 66 -11.71 -9.09 -10.14
CA LEU A 66 -11.64 -10.46 -10.67
C LEU A 66 -12.68 -11.38 -10.04
N ILE A 67 -12.90 -11.28 -8.73
CA ILE A 67 -13.90 -12.09 -8.04
C ILE A 67 -15.31 -11.74 -8.52
N ASN A 68 -15.64 -10.45 -8.66
CA ASN A 68 -16.94 -10.04 -9.18
C ASN A 68 -17.14 -10.45 -10.64
N GLU A 69 -16.09 -10.43 -11.45
CA GLU A 69 -16.14 -10.94 -12.81
C GLU A 69 -16.46 -12.44 -12.83
N GLU A 70 -15.80 -13.24 -11.99
CA GLU A 70 -16.06 -14.69 -11.91
C GLU A 70 -17.47 -15.01 -11.42
N ILE A 71 -17.97 -14.25 -10.44
CA ILE A 71 -19.36 -14.34 -9.98
C ILE A 71 -20.32 -13.99 -11.14
N SER A 72 -20.02 -12.94 -11.90
CA SER A 72 -20.84 -12.48 -13.03
C SER A 72 -20.83 -13.50 -14.19
N ASN A 73 -19.69 -14.13 -14.45
CA ASN A 73 -19.52 -15.19 -15.45
C ASN A 73 -20.31 -16.44 -15.05
N ALA A 74 -20.25 -16.83 -13.78
CA ALA A 74 -21.04 -17.94 -13.25
C ALA A 74 -22.56 -17.66 -13.36
N GLY A 75 -22.97 -16.39 -13.17
CA GLY A 75 -24.35 -15.92 -13.30
C GLY A 75 -24.85 -15.69 -14.73
N GLY A 76 -24.02 -15.88 -15.76
CA GLY A 76 -24.44 -15.86 -17.17
C GLY A 76 -24.51 -14.47 -17.84
N ARG A 77 -23.96 -13.41 -17.23
CA ARG A 77 -23.93 -12.02 -17.77
C ARG A 77 -25.27 -11.38 -18.18
N ASP A 78 -26.39 -12.10 -18.10
CA ASP A 78 -27.75 -11.63 -18.44
C ASP A 78 -28.20 -10.43 -17.59
N ALA A 79 -27.63 -10.29 -16.39
CA ALA A 79 -27.90 -9.18 -15.49
C ALA A 79 -27.44 -7.82 -16.04
N LEU A 80 -26.46 -7.76 -16.95
CA LEU A 80 -25.94 -6.50 -17.51
C LEU A 80 -27.05 -5.69 -18.18
N ARG A 81 -27.87 -6.35 -19.01
CA ARG A 81 -28.99 -5.68 -19.70
C ARG A 81 -30.01 -5.14 -18.71
N SER A 82 -30.31 -5.92 -17.67
CA SER A 82 -31.26 -5.52 -16.63
C SER A 82 -30.76 -4.31 -15.82
N VAL A 83 -29.47 -4.28 -15.45
CA VAL A 83 -28.86 -3.17 -14.72
C VAL A 83 -28.87 -1.89 -15.55
N ILE A 84 -28.48 -1.97 -16.83
CA ILE A 84 -28.47 -0.78 -17.71
C ILE A 84 -29.89 -0.25 -17.91
N SER A 85 -30.88 -1.13 -18.14
CA SER A 85 -32.28 -0.71 -18.27
C SER A 85 -32.79 0.01 -17.02
N GLN A 86 -32.55 -0.55 -15.82
CA GLN A 86 -32.94 0.10 -14.56
C GLN A 86 -32.22 1.44 -14.34
N ALA A 87 -30.94 1.54 -14.71
CA ALA A 87 -30.17 2.79 -14.63
C ALA A 87 -30.69 3.87 -15.58
N LEU A 88 -31.18 3.49 -16.76
CA LEU A 88 -31.80 4.42 -17.72
C LEU A 88 -33.22 4.83 -17.29
N GLU A 89 -34.00 3.90 -16.74
CA GLU A 89 -35.36 4.14 -16.24
C GLU A 89 -35.36 5.07 -15.01
N SER A 90 -34.45 4.86 -14.06
CA SER A 90 -34.31 5.69 -12.84
C SER A 90 -33.97 7.16 -13.12
N LYS A 91 -33.26 7.46 -14.23
CA LYS A 91 -33.02 8.83 -14.70
C LYS A 91 -34.29 9.55 -15.16
N SER A 92 -35.26 8.84 -15.75
CA SER A 92 -36.51 9.45 -16.22
C SER A 92 -37.44 9.88 -15.08
N ALA A 93 -37.33 9.24 -13.91
CA ALA A 93 -38.16 9.53 -12.74
C ALA A 93 -37.68 10.78 -11.97
N ALA A 94 -36.37 11.06 -11.97
CA ALA A 94 -35.76 12.17 -11.23
C ALA A 94 -35.89 13.55 -11.91
N SER A 95 -36.20 13.61 -13.20
CA SER A 95 -36.32 14.86 -13.99
C SER A 95 -37.76 15.35 -14.17
N SER A 96 -38.69 14.95 -13.31
CA SER A 96 -40.14 15.14 -13.46
C SER A 96 -40.69 16.55 -13.16
N THR A 97 -39.91 17.61 -13.36
CA THR A 97 -40.42 19.01 -13.30
C THR A 97 -40.36 19.78 -14.62
N GLU A 98 -39.70 19.24 -15.65
CA GLU A 98 -39.83 19.71 -17.04
C GLU A 98 -40.06 18.52 -17.97
N PRO A 99 -40.76 18.67 -19.10
CA PRO A 99 -40.93 17.59 -20.07
C PRO A 99 -39.56 17.25 -20.65
N SER A 100 -38.86 16.31 -20.03
CA SER A 100 -37.59 15.79 -20.52
C SER A 100 -37.84 15.25 -21.93
N GLU A 101 -37.14 15.78 -22.93
CA GLU A 101 -37.11 15.19 -24.27
C GLU A 101 -36.93 13.68 -24.12
N PRO A 102 -37.78 12.85 -24.76
CA PRO A 102 -37.64 11.40 -24.67
C PRO A 102 -36.21 11.04 -25.05
N LEU A 103 -35.56 10.26 -24.17
CA LEU A 103 -34.18 9.82 -24.33
C LEU A 103 -34.01 9.33 -25.77
N ASN A 104 -33.25 10.07 -26.57
CA ASN A 104 -33.21 9.89 -28.02
C ASN A 104 -32.84 8.41 -28.31
N PRO A 105 -33.76 7.57 -28.82
CA PRO A 105 -33.60 6.10 -28.85
C PRO A 105 -32.33 5.59 -29.56
N PRO A 106 -31.74 6.31 -30.54
CA PRO A 106 -30.46 5.92 -31.12
C PRO A 106 -29.26 6.03 -30.17
N ARG A 107 -29.32 6.90 -29.15
CA ARG A 107 -28.20 7.14 -28.21
C ARG A 107 -28.15 6.08 -27.12
N SER A 108 -29.29 5.69 -26.55
CA SER A 108 -29.37 4.60 -25.56
C SER A 108 -28.93 3.26 -26.17
N ALA A 109 -29.36 2.95 -27.40
CA ALA A 109 -28.96 1.73 -28.11
C ALA A 109 -27.43 1.65 -28.34
N ARG A 110 -26.76 2.78 -28.61
CA ARG A 110 -25.30 2.83 -28.74
C ARG A 110 -24.58 2.58 -27.41
N HIS A 111 -25.07 3.15 -26.31
CA HIS A 111 -24.50 2.87 -24.99
C HIS A 111 -24.60 1.38 -24.61
N PHE A 112 -25.70 0.71 -24.97
CA PHE A 112 -25.80 -0.74 -24.80
C PHE A 112 -24.78 -1.50 -25.63
N GLN A 113 -24.61 -1.14 -26.91
CA GLN A 113 -23.61 -1.77 -27.77
C GLN A 113 -22.18 -1.54 -27.27
N ASP A 114 -21.86 -0.33 -26.82
CA ASP A 114 -20.54 0.00 -26.27
C ASP A 114 -20.25 -0.79 -25.00
N LEU A 115 -21.23 -0.92 -24.09
CA LEU A 115 -21.08 -1.70 -22.85
C LEU A 115 -21.01 -3.20 -23.13
N GLU A 116 -21.87 -3.73 -24.00
CA GLU A 116 -21.76 -5.13 -24.44
C GLU A 116 -20.39 -5.38 -25.07
N TYR A 117 -19.88 -4.42 -25.85
CA TYR A 117 -18.55 -4.51 -26.43
C TYR A 117 -17.43 -4.51 -25.38
N LEU A 118 -17.52 -3.61 -24.40
CA LEU A 118 -16.57 -3.51 -23.29
C LEU A 118 -16.50 -4.80 -22.47
N PHE A 119 -17.67 -5.30 -22.03
CA PHE A 119 -17.74 -6.46 -21.12
C PHE A 119 -17.54 -7.81 -21.83
N VAL A 120 -17.85 -7.91 -23.13
CA VAL A 120 -17.72 -9.16 -23.89
C VAL A 120 -16.39 -9.24 -24.64
N TYR A 121 -16.00 -8.18 -25.34
CA TYR A 121 -14.87 -8.23 -26.28
C TYR A 121 -13.61 -7.52 -25.79
N GLN A 122 -13.71 -6.59 -24.84
CA GLN A 122 -12.56 -5.82 -24.32
C GLN A 122 -12.12 -6.19 -22.90
N TYR A 123 -12.58 -7.34 -22.38
CA TYR A 123 -12.25 -7.77 -21.02
C TYR A 123 -10.74 -7.81 -20.76
N ASN A 124 -9.96 -8.34 -21.69
CA ASN A 124 -8.51 -8.48 -21.54
C ASN A 124 -7.80 -7.12 -21.48
N GLU A 125 -8.29 -6.13 -22.23
CA GLU A 125 -7.80 -4.76 -22.24
C GLU A 125 -8.13 -4.02 -20.93
N VAL A 126 -9.34 -4.25 -20.40
CA VAL A 126 -9.74 -3.74 -19.08
C VAL A 126 -8.88 -4.37 -17.98
N LEU A 127 -8.68 -5.69 -18.03
CA LEU A 127 -7.80 -6.40 -17.10
C LEU A 127 -6.36 -5.89 -17.20
N ALA A 128 -5.82 -5.71 -18.40
CA ALA A 128 -4.48 -5.17 -18.60
C ALA A 128 -4.33 -3.76 -17.99
N SER A 129 -5.36 -2.92 -18.13
CA SER A 129 -5.39 -1.57 -17.53
C SER A 129 -5.43 -1.64 -16.01
N LEU A 130 -6.25 -2.52 -15.44
CA LEU A 130 -6.31 -2.79 -14.00
C LEU A 130 -4.96 -3.28 -13.44
N ILE A 131 -4.27 -4.17 -14.15
CA ILE A 131 -2.95 -4.66 -13.76
C ILE A 131 -1.89 -3.55 -13.85
N LEU A 132 -2.00 -2.63 -14.82
CA LEU A 132 -1.15 -1.45 -14.88
C LEU A 132 -1.39 -0.53 -13.67
N ASP A 133 -2.65 -0.27 -13.30
CA ASP A 133 -3.00 0.54 -12.12
C ASP A 133 -2.51 -0.10 -10.82
N PHE A 134 -2.63 -1.43 -10.70
CA PHE A 134 -2.03 -2.20 -9.62
C PHE A 134 -0.51 -1.98 -9.57
N THR A 135 0.18 -2.07 -10.72
CA THR A 135 1.64 -1.88 -10.82
C THR A 135 2.05 -0.48 -10.38
N VAL A 136 1.31 0.55 -10.82
CA VAL A 136 1.55 1.94 -10.44
C VAL A 136 1.36 2.13 -8.94
N SER A 137 0.29 1.56 -8.37
CA SER A 137 -0.04 1.67 -6.95
C SER A 137 0.96 0.92 -6.06
N ALA A 138 1.39 -0.26 -6.48
CA ALA A 138 2.39 -1.08 -5.80
C ALA A 138 3.76 -0.37 -5.77
N PHE A 139 4.21 0.15 -6.91
CA PHE A 139 5.46 0.90 -6.97
C PHE A 139 5.38 2.21 -6.17
N SER A 140 4.25 2.92 -6.22
CA SER A 140 4.06 4.15 -5.44
C SER A 140 4.08 3.88 -3.94
N THR A 141 3.51 2.75 -3.50
CA THR A 141 3.60 2.27 -2.12
C THR A 141 5.05 2.01 -1.72
N PHE A 142 5.79 1.25 -2.53
CA PHE A 142 7.22 1.00 -2.31
C PHE A 142 8.02 2.31 -2.23
N GLU A 143 7.83 3.22 -3.19
CA GLU A 143 8.50 4.52 -3.24
C GLU A 143 8.22 5.37 -1.99
N PHE A 144 6.97 5.40 -1.52
CA PHE A 144 6.60 6.09 -0.28
C PHE A 144 7.36 5.55 0.93
N TRP A 145 7.41 4.22 1.09
CA TRP A 145 8.07 3.60 2.24
C TRP A 145 9.59 3.69 2.16
N ILE A 146 10.19 3.66 0.97
CA ILE A 146 11.62 3.95 0.76
C ILE A 146 11.93 5.40 1.13
N ASN A 147 11.10 6.36 0.72
CA ASN A 147 11.27 7.77 1.09
C ASN A 147 11.26 7.94 2.61
N ARG A 148 10.28 7.35 3.29
CA ARG A 148 10.15 7.41 4.74
C ARG A 148 11.34 6.76 5.44
N LEU A 149 11.78 5.60 4.95
CA LEU A 149 12.96 4.91 5.47
C LEU A 149 14.20 5.82 5.36
N TYR A 150 14.46 6.35 4.18
CA TYR A 150 15.58 7.27 3.93
C TYR A 150 15.57 8.50 4.85
N GLU A 151 14.40 9.09 5.11
CA GLU A 151 14.27 10.25 5.99
C GLU A 151 14.71 9.96 7.43
N HIS A 152 14.54 8.72 7.91
CA HIS A 152 14.85 8.35 9.28
C HIS A 152 16.25 7.73 9.45
N ILE A 153 16.72 6.91 8.51
CA ILE A 153 18.00 6.19 8.67
C ILE A 153 19.19 6.87 7.99
N CYS A 154 18.95 7.76 7.03
CA CYS A 154 20.00 8.41 6.24
C CYS A 154 20.23 9.88 6.63
N VAL A 155 19.92 10.27 7.87
CA VAL A 155 20.09 11.67 8.34
C VAL A 155 21.52 12.15 8.14
N ASP A 156 22.51 11.38 8.57
CA ASP A 156 23.92 11.73 8.40
C ASP A 156 24.34 11.81 6.93
N TYR A 157 23.78 10.94 6.09
CA TYR A 157 24.02 10.96 4.65
C TYR A 157 23.42 12.22 4.00
N GLN A 158 22.24 12.67 4.45
CA GLN A 158 21.63 13.91 4.01
C GLN A 158 22.48 15.13 4.42
N VAL A 159 22.98 15.16 5.66
CA VAL A 159 23.89 16.21 6.15
C VAL A 159 25.16 16.25 5.29
N ALA A 160 25.80 15.10 5.09
CA ALA A 160 27.01 15.00 4.26
C ALA A 160 26.79 15.43 2.79
N LEU A 161 25.61 15.17 2.23
CA LEU A 161 25.24 15.65 0.89
C LEU A 161 25.13 17.18 0.83
N ILE A 162 24.51 17.78 1.85
CA ILE A 162 24.40 19.24 1.98
C ILE A 162 25.79 19.86 2.11
N ASP A 163 26.65 19.30 2.96
CA ASP A 163 28.01 19.79 3.17
C ASP A 163 28.84 19.74 1.87
N ARG A 164 28.83 18.62 1.16
CA ARG A 164 29.50 18.50 -0.15
C ARG A 164 28.97 19.51 -1.16
N ARG A 165 27.69 19.84 -1.11
CA ARG A 165 27.10 20.87 -1.98
C ARG A 165 27.58 22.26 -1.60
N ILE A 166 27.58 22.59 -0.31
CA ILE A 166 28.13 23.86 0.21
C ILE A 166 29.60 24.00 -0.21
N GLU A 167 30.39 22.92 -0.12
CA GLU A 167 31.78 22.92 -0.58
C GLU A 167 31.91 23.19 -2.08
N LYS A 168 31.09 22.55 -2.92
CA LYS A 168 31.10 22.78 -4.37
C LYS A 168 30.74 24.23 -4.72
N ILE A 169 29.69 24.77 -4.10
CA ILE A 169 29.27 26.16 -4.28
C ILE A 169 30.37 27.10 -3.81
N SER A 170 30.96 26.85 -2.64
CA SER A 170 32.06 27.65 -2.09
C SER A 170 33.28 27.65 -3.01
N LYS A 171 33.63 26.51 -3.61
CA LYS A 171 34.72 26.41 -4.59
C LYS A 171 34.44 27.24 -5.85
N GLU A 172 33.22 27.21 -6.38
CA GLU A 172 32.86 28.02 -7.55
C GLU A 172 32.77 29.51 -7.20
N PHE A 173 32.27 29.87 -6.01
CA PHE A 173 32.26 31.24 -5.50
C PHE A 173 33.67 31.82 -5.36
N GLN A 174 34.63 31.04 -4.86
CA GLN A 174 36.03 31.46 -4.80
C GLN A 174 36.65 31.68 -6.19
N LYS A 175 36.29 30.86 -7.19
CA LYS A 175 36.74 31.06 -8.58
C LYS A 175 36.13 32.32 -9.20
N TYR A 176 34.87 32.60 -8.87
CA TYR A 176 34.18 33.82 -9.25
C TYR A 176 34.88 35.05 -8.65
N ALA A 177 35.09 35.07 -7.34
CA ALA A 177 35.71 36.20 -6.63
C ALA A 177 37.15 36.52 -7.08
N LYS A 178 37.87 35.54 -7.64
CA LYS A 178 39.27 35.67 -8.09
C LYS A 178 39.41 35.89 -9.61
N SER A 179 38.34 35.85 -10.39
CA SER A 179 38.41 36.00 -11.85
C SER A 179 38.14 37.43 -12.29
N PRO A 180 39.06 38.05 -13.05
CA PRO A 180 38.81 39.33 -13.74
C PRO A 180 38.12 39.15 -15.11
N ASP A 181 37.81 37.91 -15.51
CA ASP A 181 37.35 37.51 -16.84
C ASP A 181 35.84 37.20 -16.81
N GLU A 182 35.04 37.98 -17.56
CA GLU A 182 33.58 37.85 -17.65
C GLU A 182 33.11 36.46 -18.07
N GLU A 183 33.83 35.77 -18.96
CA GLU A 183 33.43 34.44 -19.42
C GLU A 183 33.59 33.39 -18.29
N LYS A 184 34.65 33.53 -17.49
CA LYS A 184 34.88 32.69 -16.31
C LYS A 184 33.88 33.00 -15.20
N LEU A 185 33.51 34.27 -15.02
CA LEU A 185 32.46 34.69 -14.10
C LEU A 185 31.12 34.07 -14.49
N ALA A 186 30.74 34.13 -15.77
CA ALA A 186 29.51 33.53 -16.28
C ALA A 186 29.48 32.00 -16.08
N LYS A 187 30.59 31.30 -16.39
CA LYS A 187 30.71 29.86 -16.17
C LYS A 187 30.61 29.47 -14.69
N ALA A 188 31.24 30.22 -13.79
CA ALA A 188 31.15 29.97 -12.35
C ALA A 188 29.71 30.17 -11.84
N THR A 189 29.04 31.25 -12.26
CA THR A 189 27.63 31.52 -11.93
C THR A 189 26.72 30.41 -12.42
N GLN A 190 26.88 29.96 -13.67
CA GLN A 190 26.08 28.87 -14.23
C GLN A 190 26.28 27.56 -13.46
N LYS A 191 27.51 27.25 -13.03
CA LYS A 191 27.81 26.07 -12.21
C LYS A 191 27.23 26.14 -10.80
N MET A 192 27.14 27.32 -10.20
CA MET A 192 26.47 27.52 -8.92
C MET A 192 24.96 27.32 -9.06
N LEU A 193 24.34 27.91 -10.09
CA LEU A 193 22.90 27.80 -10.36
C LEU A 193 22.48 26.39 -10.79
N SER A 194 23.37 25.63 -11.44
CA SER A 194 23.09 24.25 -11.85
C SER A 194 23.22 23.23 -10.72
N GLN A 195 23.64 23.63 -9.51
CA GLN A 195 23.67 22.70 -8.38
C GLN A 195 22.24 22.29 -8.02
N PRO A 196 21.89 21.00 -8.12
CA PRO A 196 20.54 20.50 -7.87
C PRO A 196 20.09 20.90 -6.46
N GLY A 197 18.79 21.20 -6.29
CA GLY A 197 18.18 21.67 -5.05
C GLY A 197 18.31 20.68 -3.87
N ARG A 198 17.51 20.86 -2.81
CA ARG A 198 17.42 19.86 -1.72
C ARG A 198 16.73 18.55 -2.16
N PHE A 199 16.32 18.48 -3.43
CA PHE A 199 15.69 17.31 -3.99
C PHE A 199 16.71 16.16 -4.12
N VAL A 200 16.39 15.02 -3.52
CA VAL A 200 17.11 13.76 -3.67
C VAL A 200 16.23 12.83 -4.48
N SER A 201 16.77 12.31 -5.59
CA SER A 201 16.03 11.41 -6.48
C SER A 201 15.73 10.08 -5.78
N PHE A 202 14.68 9.37 -6.22
CA PHE A 202 14.37 8.05 -5.68
C PHE A 202 15.56 7.06 -5.77
N PRO A 203 16.27 6.92 -6.90
CA PRO A 203 17.48 6.08 -6.96
C PRO A 203 18.56 6.49 -5.95
N ASP A 204 18.75 7.80 -5.73
CA ASP A 204 19.73 8.28 -4.75
C ASP A 204 19.30 7.97 -3.30
N LYS A 205 18.00 8.01 -3.00
CA LYS A 205 17.46 7.61 -1.70
C LYS A 205 17.66 6.12 -1.43
N LEU A 206 17.31 5.27 -2.39
CA LEU A 206 17.56 3.83 -2.30
C LEU A 206 19.06 3.54 -2.12
N ASN A 207 19.91 4.22 -2.88
CA ASN A 207 21.37 4.10 -2.74
C ASN A 207 21.89 4.61 -1.38
N GLY A 208 21.26 5.62 -0.80
CA GLY A 208 21.56 6.06 0.57
C GLY A 208 21.26 4.94 1.57
N ILE A 209 20.06 4.36 1.50
CA ILE A 209 19.64 3.26 2.37
C ILE A 209 20.58 2.06 2.25
N LEU A 210 20.90 1.63 1.03
CA LEU A 210 21.81 0.50 0.77
C LEU A 210 23.23 0.71 1.34
N LYS A 211 23.65 1.97 1.55
CA LYS A 211 24.93 2.29 2.21
C LYS A 211 24.82 2.35 3.74
N SER A 212 23.61 2.54 4.25
CA SER A 212 23.31 2.64 5.69
C SER A 212 22.99 1.30 6.33
N ILE A 213 22.50 0.32 5.56
CA ILE A 213 22.29 -1.05 6.04
C ILE A 213 23.59 -1.83 6.16
N ASP A 214 23.56 -2.91 6.92
CA ASP A 214 24.63 -3.90 6.95
C ASP A 214 24.50 -4.85 5.75
N GLN A 215 25.42 -4.71 4.79
CA GLN A 215 25.39 -5.47 3.54
C GLN A 215 25.76 -6.95 3.73
N GLU A 216 26.45 -7.32 4.82
CA GLU A 216 26.85 -8.71 5.08
C GLU A 216 25.66 -9.58 5.54
N ILE A 217 24.66 -8.96 6.16
CA ILE A 217 23.43 -9.62 6.61
C ILE A 217 22.25 -9.37 5.66
N TYR A 218 22.47 -8.65 4.55
CA TYR A 218 21.45 -8.45 3.53
C TYR A 218 21.15 -9.77 2.82
N PRO A 219 19.91 -10.29 2.91
CA PRO A 219 19.63 -11.66 2.49
C PRO A 219 19.50 -11.81 0.96
N ARG A 220 19.67 -10.73 0.20
CA ARG A 220 19.41 -10.66 -1.24
C ARG A 220 20.62 -10.10 -2.00
N ASN A 221 20.57 -10.13 -3.32
CA ASN A 221 21.59 -9.55 -4.18
C ASN A 221 21.27 -8.08 -4.49
N ILE A 222 22.12 -7.15 -4.01
CA ILE A 222 21.93 -5.70 -4.20
C ILE A 222 21.91 -5.30 -5.69
N ALA A 223 22.71 -5.94 -6.54
CA ALA A 223 22.76 -5.61 -7.96
C ALA A 223 21.45 -6.04 -8.65
N GLU A 224 20.99 -7.25 -8.38
CA GLU A 224 19.74 -7.79 -8.89
C GLU A 224 18.53 -6.97 -8.43
N ASP A 225 18.47 -6.62 -7.14
CA ASP A 225 17.37 -5.82 -6.60
C ASP A 225 17.31 -4.41 -7.23
N ARG A 226 18.46 -3.82 -7.56
CA ARG A 226 18.51 -2.56 -8.30
C ARG A 226 17.96 -2.71 -9.71
N GLU A 227 18.29 -3.78 -10.41
CA GLU A 227 17.76 -4.05 -11.75
C GLU A 227 16.25 -4.25 -11.72
N ILE A 228 15.74 -5.00 -10.72
CA ILE A 228 14.30 -5.20 -10.50
C ILE A 228 13.60 -3.87 -10.27
N VAL A 229 14.09 -3.05 -9.34
CA VAL A 229 13.47 -1.75 -9.01
C VAL A 229 13.50 -0.80 -10.21
N ASP A 230 14.63 -0.73 -10.92
CA ASP A 230 14.76 0.11 -12.13
C ASP A 230 13.81 -0.35 -13.24
N PHE A 231 13.69 -1.66 -13.48
CA PHE A 231 12.77 -2.22 -14.45
C PHE A 231 11.31 -1.88 -14.11
N ILE A 232 10.89 -2.11 -12.85
CA ILE A 232 9.51 -1.82 -12.41
C ILE A 232 9.25 -0.31 -12.46
N SER A 233 10.23 0.54 -12.11
CA SER A 233 10.11 1.98 -12.23
C SER A 233 9.82 2.43 -13.68
N LYS A 234 10.56 1.87 -14.64
CA LYS A 234 10.35 2.13 -16.08
C LYS A 234 9.01 1.60 -16.56
N LEU A 235 8.60 0.41 -16.11
CA LEU A 235 7.28 -0.14 -16.40
C LEU A 235 6.16 0.75 -15.86
N ARG A 236 6.26 1.19 -14.60
CA ARG A 236 5.30 2.13 -14.00
C ARG A 236 5.18 3.42 -14.80
N ASN A 237 6.29 3.96 -15.30
CA ASN A 237 6.30 5.20 -16.08
C ASN A 237 5.61 5.09 -17.45
N THR A 238 5.29 3.87 -17.92
CA THR A 238 4.49 3.68 -19.13
C THR A 238 3.07 4.22 -18.98
N VAL A 239 2.54 4.38 -17.76
CA VAL A 239 1.22 4.97 -17.50
C VAL A 239 1.08 6.37 -18.13
N HIS A 240 2.17 7.15 -18.15
CA HIS A 240 2.21 8.49 -18.75
C HIS A 240 2.20 8.47 -20.28
N ASN A 241 2.36 7.29 -20.88
CA ASN A 241 2.46 7.06 -22.32
C ASN A 241 1.43 6.04 -22.80
N LEU A 242 0.27 5.93 -22.13
CA LEU A 242 -0.81 5.00 -22.47
C LEU A 242 -0.34 3.53 -22.48
N GLY A 243 0.55 3.16 -21.55
CA GLY A 243 1.13 1.82 -21.45
C GLY A 243 2.28 1.54 -22.42
N ILE A 244 2.75 2.53 -23.20
CA ILE A 244 3.83 2.37 -24.19
C ILE A 244 5.19 2.74 -23.56
N HIS A 245 6.17 1.85 -23.69
CA HIS A 245 7.55 2.15 -23.28
C HIS A 245 8.25 3.03 -24.32
N ARG A 246 8.77 4.18 -23.90
CA ARG A 246 9.46 5.15 -24.77
C ARG A 246 10.98 5.14 -24.64
N GLY A 247 11.52 4.33 -23.72
CA GLY A 247 12.96 4.18 -23.53
C GLY A 247 13.57 3.07 -24.38
N PRO A 248 14.89 2.86 -24.28
CA PRO A 248 15.56 1.72 -24.88
C PRO A 248 14.96 0.40 -24.40
N SER A 249 14.97 -0.61 -25.27
CA SER A 249 14.52 -1.95 -24.90
C SER A 249 15.35 -2.50 -23.72
N ILE A 250 14.67 -3.05 -22.72
CA ILE A 250 15.29 -3.65 -21.54
C ILE A 250 14.65 -4.99 -21.21
N SER A 251 15.42 -5.89 -20.62
CA SER A 251 14.93 -7.17 -20.12
C SER A 251 15.62 -7.57 -18.82
N ILE A 252 14.88 -8.30 -17.99
CA ILE A 252 15.37 -8.93 -16.76
C ILE A 252 14.80 -10.35 -16.66
N ILE A 253 15.43 -11.18 -15.82
CA ILE A 253 14.93 -12.52 -15.50
C ILE A 253 14.65 -12.57 -14.00
N VAL A 254 13.43 -12.94 -13.62
CA VAL A 254 13.01 -13.07 -12.22
C VAL A 254 12.26 -14.39 -12.07
N GLY A 255 12.68 -15.22 -11.12
CA GLY A 255 12.03 -16.52 -10.88
C GLY A 255 12.00 -17.46 -12.11
N GLY A 256 12.96 -17.31 -13.03
CA GLY A 256 13.01 -18.06 -14.30
C GLY A 256 12.13 -17.50 -15.42
N ALA A 257 11.32 -16.47 -15.16
CA ALA A 257 10.52 -15.79 -16.16
C ALA A 257 11.27 -14.59 -16.75
N GLN A 258 11.19 -14.40 -18.06
CA GLN A 258 11.78 -13.25 -18.74
C GLN A 258 10.75 -12.11 -18.82
N HIS A 259 11.15 -10.91 -18.38
CA HIS A 259 10.34 -9.70 -18.48
C HIS A 259 11.01 -8.73 -19.45
N ILE A 260 10.24 -8.19 -20.40
CA ILE A 260 10.78 -7.36 -21.48
C ILE A 260 9.92 -6.09 -21.65
N LEU A 261 10.57 -4.93 -21.72
CA LEU A 261 10.00 -3.70 -22.23
C LEU A 261 10.68 -3.39 -23.55
N LEU A 262 9.93 -3.48 -24.65
CA LEU A 262 10.43 -3.13 -25.98
C LEU A 262 10.18 -1.64 -26.28
N GLU A 263 11.14 -1.01 -26.93
CA GLU A 263 11.03 0.38 -27.36
C GLU A 263 9.78 0.61 -28.24
N ASN A 264 9.01 1.65 -27.93
CA ASN A 264 7.79 2.09 -28.60
C ASN A 264 6.71 1.00 -28.70
N LYS A 265 6.72 0.03 -27.79
CA LYS A 265 5.70 -1.01 -27.68
C LYS A 265 5.01 -0.97 -26.33
N PRO A 266 3.74 -1.42 -26.25
CA PRO A 266 3.17 -1.76 -24.96
C PRO A 266 3.98 -2.87 -24.31
N LYS A 267 3.92 -2.95 -22.97
CA LYS A 267 4.51 -4.06 -22.24
C LYS A 267 4.02 -5.39 -22.84
N GLN A 268 4.96 -6.22 -23.29
CA GLN A 268 4.69 -7.61 -23.62
C GLN A 268 4.81 -8.40 -22.32
N SER A 269 3.67 -8.70 -21.69
CA SER A 269 3.66 -9.59 -20.54
C SER A 269 3.93 -11.03 -20.99
N GLY A 270 4.64 -11.80 -20.16
CA GLY A 270 4.35 -13.22 -20.01
C GLY A 270 2.97 -13.43 -19.40
N THR A 271 2.79 -14.43 -18.54
CA THR A 271 1.51 -14.57 -17.83
C THR A 271 1.33 -13.43 -16.82
N TRP A 272 0.07 -13.10 -16.46
CA TRP A 272 -0.19 -12.15 -15.37
C TRP A 272 0.38 -12.62 -14.04
N ILE A 273 0.48 -13.93 -13.84
CA ILE A 273 1.09 -14.56 -12.65
C ILE A 273 2.56 -14.16 -12.56
N ASP A 274 3.32 -14.29 -13.64
CA ASP A 274 4.74 -13.90 -13.66
C ASP A 274 4.90 -12.40 -13.38
N HIS A 275 4.00 -11.58 -13.91
CA HIS A 275 3.98 -10.15 -13.62
C HIS A 275 3.74 -9.86 -12.13
N LEU A 276 2.77 -10.52 -11.51
CA LEU A 276 2.50 -10.36 -10.08
C LEU A 276 3.68 -10.80 -9.23
N LYS A 277 4.35 -11.90 -9.59
CA LYS A 277 5.60 -12.36 -8.93
C LYS A 277 6.74 -11.35 -9.07
N LEU A 278 6.87 -10.68 -10.23
CA LEU A 278 7.83 -9.59 -10.38
C LEU A 278 7.51 -8.43 -9.41
N ILE A 279 6.24 -8.04 -9.31
CA ILE A 279 5.83 -6.93 -8.44
C ILE A 279 5.98 -7.30 -6.95
N SER A 280 5.75 -8.56 -6.55
CA SER A 280 5.93 -9.01 -5.17
C SER A 280 7.38 -8.85 -4.67
N GLN A 281 8.36 -8.89 -5.58
CA GLN A 281 9.77 -8.64 -5.24
C GLN A 281 9.99 -7.29 -4.52
N LEU A 282 9.14 -6.28 -4.75
CA LEU A 282 9.24 -5.01 -4.03
C LEU A 282 9.06 -5.18 -2.50
N VAL A 283 8.16 -6.09 -2.08
CA VAL A 283 7.93 -6.40 -0.66
C VAL A 283 9.14 -7.13 -0.09
N GLU A 284 9.68 -8.10 -0.82
CA GLU A 284 10.87 -8.84 -0.39
C GLU A 284 12.11 -7.94 -0.29
N ILE A 285 12.31 -7.05 -1.27
CA ILE A 285 13.40 -6.07 -1.27
C ILE A 285 13.31 -5.19 -0.04
N TYR A 286 12.14 -4.57 0.21
CA TYR A 286 11.97 -3.72 1.39
C TYR A 286 12.18 -4.50 2.69
N THR A 287 11.70 -5.73 2.75
CA THR A 287 11.91 -6.62 3.91
C THR A 287 13.37 -6.94 4.14
N GLY A 288 14.13 -7.18 3.07
CA GLY A 288 15.57 -7.34 3.12
C GLY A 288 16.23 -6.09 3.70
N LEU A 289 15.83 -4.90 3.24
CA LEU A 289 16.37 -3.64 3.76
C LEU A 289 16.11 -3.48 5.26
N LEU A 290 14.89 -3.78 5.71
CA LEU A 290 14.56 -3.72 7.14
C LEU A 290 15.35 -4.70 7.99
N SER A 291 15.48 -5.95 7.51
CA SER A 291 16.18 -7.02 8.22
C SER A 291 17.68 -6.75 8.37
N SER A 292 18.23 -5.83 7.58
CA SER A 292 19.65 -5.47 7.58
C SER A 292 19.96 -4.18 8.33
N LEU A 293 18.97 -3.62 9.03
CA LEU A 293 19.19 -2.50 9.94
C LEU A 293 19.72 -3.01 11.28
N LYS A 294 20.81 -2.40 11.77
CA LYS A 294 21.49 -2.83 13.01
C LYS A 294 20.67 -2.59 14.29
N ASP A 295 19.70 -1.68 14.23
CA ASP A 295 18.87 -1.28 15.38
C ASP A 295 17.44 -0.96 14.92
N THR A 296 16.63 -2.00 14.76
CA THR A 296 15.23 -1.87 14.29
C THR A 296 14.34 -1.14 15.28
N ASP A 297 14.59 -1.25 16.58
CA ASP A 297 13.74 -0.67 17.63
C ASP A 297 13.81 0.87 17.62
N THR A 298 14.98 1.43 17.33
CA THR A 298 15.17 2.88 17.19
C THR A 298 14.40 3.47 15.99
N PHE A 299 14.07 2.66 14.98
CA PHE A 299 13.49 3.13 13.73
C PHE A 299 12.03 2.70 13.51
N VAL A 300 11.33 2.21 14.53
CA VAL A 300 9.88 1.87 14.43
C VAL A 300 9.05 2.96 13.74
N PRO A 301 9.23 4.28 14.01
CA PRO A 301 8.49 5.33 13.29
C PRO A 301 8.77 5.36 11.78
N ALA A 302 9.92 4.87 11.31
CA ALA A 302 10.27 4.81 9.89
C ALA A 302 9.46 3.74 9.13
N PHE A 303 9.01 2.69 9.82
CA PHE A 303 8.37 1.53 9.20
C PHE A 303 6.85 1.51 9.39
N ILE A 304 6.34 2.31 10.33
CA ILE A 304 4.94 2.28 10.76
C ILE A 304 4.37 3.69 10.88
N ILE A 305 3.13 3.87 10.42
CA ILE A 305 2.32 5.06 10.64
C ILE A 305 1.04 4.63 11.36
N PRO A 306 0.87 4.99 12.64
CA PRO A 306 -0.37 4.72 13.36
C PRO A 306 -1.51 5.59 12.80
N GLN A 307 -2.65 4.97 12.53
CA GLN A 307 -3.93 5.58 12.19
C GLN A 307 -4.85 5.37 13.39
N VAL A 308 -5.06 6.42 14.17
CA VAL A 308 -5.72 6.31 15.47
C VAL A 308 -6.80 7.35 15.63
N ASP A 309 -7.99 6.90 16.02
CA ASP A 309 -9.01 7.75 16.61
C ASP A 309 -8.74 7.89 18.12
N TYR A 310 -7.96 8.92 18.48
CA TYR A 310 -7.58 9.20 19.86
C TYR A 310 -8.78 9.36 20.79
N ARG A 311 -9.89 9.92 20.31
CA ARG A 311 -11.08 10.13 21.12
C ARG A 311 -11.73 8.80 21.49
N ARG A 312 -11.80 7.86 20.55
CA ARG A 312 -12.30 6.51 20.85
C ARG A 312 -11.39 5.79 21.84
N ILE A 313 -10.08 5.90 21.67
CA ILE A 313 -9.12 5.33 22.63
C ILE A 313 -9.33 5.94 24.03
N GLU A 314 -9.45 7.26 24.15
CA GLU A 314 -9.71 7.92 25.43
C GLU A 314 -11.02 7.46 26.07
N ILE A 315 -12.10 7.36 25.30
CA ILE A 315 -13.39 6.86 25.80
C ILE A 315 -13.24 5.42 26.30
N LEU A 316 -12.54 4.57 25.55
CA LEU A 316 -12.26 3.20 25.97
C LEU A 316 -11.43 3.18 27.26
N THR A 317 -10.34 3.94 27.34
CA THR A 317 -9.51 4.05 28.54
C THR A 317 -10.32 4.48 29.76
N LEU A 318 -11.14 5.52 29.63
CA LEU A 318 -11.96 6.02 30.74
C LEU A 318 -12.98 4.97 31.19
N THR A 319 -13.70 4.37 30.23
CA THR A 319 -14.72 3.35 30.53
C THR A 319 -14.11 2.13 31.23
N MET A 320 -12.87 1.79 30.89
CA MET A 320 -12.16 0.64 31.45
C MET A 320 -11.41 0.96 32.75
N SER A 321 -11.12 2.24 33.02
CA SER A 321 -10.51 2.65 34.30
C SER A 321 -11.45 2.39 35.48
N ASP A 322 -12.76 2.53 35.25
CA ASP A 322 -13.80 2.19 36.23
C ASP A 322 -13.84 0.69 36.59
N PHE A 323 -13.18 -0.15 35.79
CA PHE A 323 -13.20 -1.61 35.88
C PHE A 323 -12.10 -2.20 36.77
N ILE A 324 -11.04 -1.44 37.07
CA ILE A 324 -9.86 -1.91 37.82
C ILE A 324 -10.18 -2.34 39.26
N HIS A 325 -11.40 -2.05 39.74
CA HIS A 325 -11.87 -2.37 41.08
C HIS A 325 -12.89 -3.52 41.15
N ILE A 326 -13.09 -4.28 40.07
CA ILE A 326 -14.06 -5.37 40.01
C ILE A 326 -13.55 -6.65 40.70
N ASP A 327 -14.38 -7.27 41.56
CA ASP A 327 -14.09 -8.58 42.18
C ASP A 327 -14.83 -9.70 41.44
N LEU A 328 -14.09 -10.57 40.76
CA LEU A 328 -14.63 -11.70 39.98
C LEU A 328 -15.40 -12.73 40.83
N ARG A 329 -15.31 -12.67 42.17
CA ARG A 329 -16.07 -13.52 43.08
C ARG A 329 -17.47 -12.97 43.40
N ASN A 330 -17.76 -11.74 42.99
CA ASN A 330 -19.06 -11.09 43.20
C ASN A 330 -19.98 -11.28 41.96
N GLN A 331 -21.21 -11.75 42.20
CA GLN A 331 -22.18 -12.01 41.14
C GLN A 331 -22.66 -10.74 40.43
N ASP A 332 -22.77 -9.61 41.15
CA ASP A 332 -23.13 -8.31 40.57
C ASP A 332 -22.05 -7.79 39.60
N ASP A 333 -20.80 -8.14 39.90
CA ASP A 333 -19.66 -7.78 39.08
C ASP A 333 -19.58 -8.65 37.81
N LEU A 334 -20.04 -9.90 37.84
CA LEU A 334 -20.18 -10.73 36.64
C LEU A 334 -21.23 -10.17 35.65
N GLU A 335 -22.34 -9.63 36.15
CA GLU A 335 -23.34 -8.97 35.29
C GLU A 335 -22.77 -7.71 34.63
N LYS A 336 -21.94 -6.95 35.35
CA LYS A 336 -21.20 -5.82 34.77
C LYS A 336 -20.31 -6.27 33.62
N ILE A 337 -19.53 -7.34 33.76
CA ILE A 337 -18.66 -7.87 32.68
C ILE A 337 -19.44 -8.11 31.39
N ASN A 338 -20.63 -8.70 31.49
CA ASN A 338 -21.48 -8.95 30.32
C ASN A 338 -21.99 -7.65 29.69
N SER A 339 -22.40 -6.68 30.51
CA SER A 339 -22.79 -5.33 30.04
C SER A 339 -21.65 -4.63 29.31
N TYR A 340 -20.42 -4.72 29.85
CA TYR A 340 -19.22 -4.16 29.21
C TYR A 340 -18.83 -4.89 27.94
N SER A 341 -18.96 -6.21 27.88
CA SER A 341 -18.72 -6.97 26.65
C SER A 341 -19.69 -6.52 25.54
N ASN A 342 -20.96 -6.27 25.89
CA ASN A 342 -21.93 -5.68 24.96
C ASN A 342 -21.56 -4.25 24.56
N PHE A 343 -21.05 -3.43 25.49
CA PHE A 343 -20.56 -2.09 25.17
C PHE A 343 -19.36 -2.12 24.21
N LEU A 344 -18.36 -2.96 24.46
CA LEU A 344 -17.20 -3.13 23.59
C LEU A 344 -17.61 -3.61 22.19
N HIS A 345 -18.56 -4.54 22.12
CA HIS A 345 -19.12 -4.98 20.85
C HIS A 345 -19.85 -3.86 20.11
N THR A 346 -20.78 -3.17 20.77
CA THR A 346 -21.63 -2.17 20.11
C THR A 346 -20.92 -0.85 19.78
N ARG A 347 -19.91 -0.46 20.57
CA ARG A 347 -19.21 0.83 20.42
C ARG A 347 -17.84 0.73 19.78
N PHE A 348 -17.18 -0.42 19.89
CA PHE A 348 -15.81 -0.62 19.41
C PHE A 348 -15.71 -1.82 18.45
N ASN A 349 -16.83 -2.48 18.13
CA ASN A 349 -16.90 -3.61 17.21
C ASN A 349 -15.99 -4.79 17.61
N LEU A 350 -15.70 -4.96 18.91
CA LEU A 350 -15.00 -6.14 19.39
C LEU A 350 -15.96 -7.34 19.39
N THR A 351 -15.51 -8.49 18.90
CA THR A 351 -16.26 -9.74 19.10
C THR A 351 -16.35 -10.07 20.58
N TYR A 352 -17.26 -10.98 20.93
CA TYR A 352 -17.39 -11.44 22.32
C TYR A 352 -16.08 -12.03 22.87
N MET A 353 -15.33 -12.78 22.03
CA MET A 353 -14.05 -13.37 22.42
C MET A 353 -12.97 -12.30 22.62
N GLN A 354 -12.86 -11.34 21.69
CA GLN A 354 -11.92 -10.22 21.82
C GLN A 354 -12.22 -9.37 23.06
N SER A 355 -13.50 -9.11 23.34
CA SER A 355 -13.95 -8.37 24.53
C SER A 355 -13.52 -9.06 25.82
N LYS A 356 -13.70 -10.39 25.89
CA LYS A 356 -13.24 -11.19 27.03
C LYS A 356 -11.73 -11.18 27.21
N GLU A 357 -10.98 -11.33 26.12
CA GLU A 357 -9.52 -11.31 26.17
C GLU A 357 -8.99 -9.95 26.61
N PHE A 358 -9.56 -8.87 26.08
CA PHE A 358 -9.23 -7.51 26.47
C PHE A 358 -9.49 -7.26 27.96
N ILE A 359 -10.68 -7.59 28.45
CA ILE A 359 -11.04 -7.47 29.87
C ILE A 359 -10.14 -8.36 30.75
N GLY A 360 -9.87 -9.59 30.32
CA GLY A 360 -9.00 -10.52 31.04
C GLY A 360 -7.57 -9.98 31.16
N ASN A 361 -7.04 -9.38 30.09
CA ASN A 361 -5.71 -8.77 30.11
C ASN A 361 -5.68 -7.47 30.95
N LEU A 362 -6.76 -6.68 30.93
CA LEU A 362 -6.91 -5.51 31.78
C LEU A 362 -6.84 -5.88 33.28
N LEU A 363 -7.60 -6.90 33.69
CA LEU A 363 -7.63 -7.36 35.09
C LEU A 363 -6.28 -7.87 35.57
N ARG A 364 -5.43 -8.41 34.67
CA ARG A 364 -4.07 -8.87 34.99
C ARG A 364 -3.04 -7.76 35.16
N LEU A 365 -3.31 -6.54 34.69
CA LEU A 365 -2.33 -5.45 34.74
C LEU A 365 -2.07 -4.94 36.16
N GLU A 366 -2.98 -5.17 37.12
CA GLU A 366 -2.89 -4.71 38.52
C GLU A 366 -2.48 -3.23 38.69
N LYS A 367 -2.69 -2.39 37.66
CA LYS A 367 -2.31 -0.98 37.67
C LYS A 367 -3.39 -0.17 38.36
N LYS A 368 -2.97 0.81 39.18
CA LYS A 368 -3.89 1.77 39.81
C LYS A 368 -4.41 2.85 38.85
N ASN A 369 -3.62 3.16 37.81
CA ASN A 369 -3.96 4.14 36.79
C ASN A 369 -3.85 3.48 35.43
N PHE A 370 -4.87 3.65 34.60
CA PHE A 370 -4.95 3.12 33.24
C PHE A 370 -4.88 4.26 32.24
N THR A 371 -3.95 4.16 31.30
CA THR A 371 -3.68 5.23 30.32
C THR A 371 -4.06 4.80 28.90
N PRO A 372 -4.17 5.76 27.95
CA PRO A 372 -4.30 5.43 26.54
C PRO A 372 -3.19 4.50 26.03
N LEU A 373 -1.96 4.65 26.55
CA LEU A 373 -0.84 3.77 26.20
C LEU A 373 -1.07 2.32 26.63
N ASP A 374 -1.63 2.12 27.82
CA ASP A 374 -2.01 0.79 28.30
C ASP A 374 -3.12 0.19 27.43
N THR A 375 -4.07 1.03 26.98
CA THR A 375 -5.14 0.61 26.08
C THR A 375 -4.58 0.11 24.75
N TYR A 376 -3.62 0.81 24.14
CA TYR A 376 -2.94 0.33 22.93
C TYR A 376 -2.26 -1.03 23.15
N ALA A 377 -1.49 -1.15 24.23
CA ALA A 377 -0.76 -2.37 24.55
C ALA A 377 -1.70 -3.57 24.81
N LEU A 378 -2.89 -3.32 25.35
CA LEU A 378 -3.90 -4.36 25.54
C LEU A 378 -4.59 -4.75 24.23
N LEU A 379 -4.97 -3.78 23.40
CA LEU A 379 -5.60 -4.04 22.10
C LEU A 379 -4.67 -4.84 21.18
N ALA A 380 -3.37 -4.55 21.21
CA ALA A 380 -2.38 -5.25 20.42
C ALA A 380 -2.21 -6.74 20.81
N LYS A 381 -2.55 -7.08 22.05
CA LYS A 381 -2.49 -8.46 22.57
C LYS A 381 -3.75 -9.28 22.29
N ILE A 382 -4.80 -8.66 21.75
CA ILE A 382 -6.02 -9.37 21.39
C ILE A 382 -5.75 -10.25 20.18
N THR A 383 -6.06 -11.53 20.30
CA THR A 383 -5.93 -12.48 19.21
C THR A 383 -6.90 -12.12 18.07
N PRO A 384 -6.47 -12.16 16.79
CA PRO A 384 -7.34 -11.95 15.64
C PRO A 384 -8.63 -12.78 15.71
N ALA A 385 -9.77 -12.15 15.35
CA ALA A 385 -11.09 -12.77 15.35
C ALA A 385 -11.26 -13.91 14.34
#